data_AF-A0A8J6GF07-F1
#
_entry.id   AF-A0A8J6GF07-F1
#
_cell.length_a   1.000
_cell.length_b   1.000
_cell.length_c   1.000
_cell.angle_alpha   90.00
_cell.angle_beta   90.00
_cell.angle_gamma   90.00
#
_symmetry.space_group_name_H-M   'P 1'
#
loop_
_entity.id
_entity.type
_entity.pdbx_description
1 polymer ?
#
loop_
_entity_poly.entity_id
_entity_poly.type
_entity_poly.pdbx_seq_one_letter_code
_entity_poly.pdbx_strand_id
1 'polypeptide(L)'
;MLYQVFIKYKERFLVYGRYCSQVESASKRLDQVATAREDVQMKLEECSQRANNGRFTLRDLLMVPMQRVLKYHLLLQELVKHTQDATEKENLRLALDAMRDLAQCVNEVKRDNETLRQITNFQLSIENLDQSLANYGRPKIDGELKIASVERRSKTDRYAFLLDKALLICKRRGDSYDLKASVNLHSFQVRDDSSGERDNKKVGSVIGSLALGLPACG
;
A
#
# COMPACT_ATOMS: atom_id res chain seq x y z
N MET A 1 28.30 -20.57 11.26
CA MET A 1 28.43 -20.65 9.79
C MET A 1 27.69 -19.48 9.13
N LEU A 2 28.04 -19.09 7.89
CA LEU A 2 27.53 -17.87 7.22
C LEU A 2 25.99 -17.75 7.22
N TYR A 3 25.28 -18.84 6.91
CA TYR A 3 23.82 -18.83 6.81
C TYR A 3 23.11 -18.39 8.11
N GLN A 4 23.66 -18.78 9.27
CA GLN A 4 23.10 -18.43 10.58
C GLN A 4 23.14 -16.91 10.84
N VAL A 5 24.12 -16.21 10.26
CA VAL A 5 24.21 -14.75 10.38
C VAL A 5 23.02 -14.09 9.68
N PHE A 6 22.67 -14.51 8.47
CA PHE A 6 21.51 -13.97 7.75
C PHE A 6 20.20 -14.23 8.49
N ILE A 7 20.00 -15.46 8.98
CA ILE A 7 18.79 -15.81 9.73
C ILE A 7 18.69 -14.97 11.01
N LYS A 8 19.78 -14.87 11.78
CA LYS A 8 19.83 -14.08 13.02
C LYS A 8 19.55 -12.59 12.80
N TYR A 9 19.97 -12.03 11.67
CA TYR A 9 19.81 -10.60 11.38
C TYR A 9 18.50 -10.26 10.64
N LYS A 10 17.75 -11.25 10.13
CA LYS A 10 16.48 -11.04 9.42
C LYS A 10 15.54 -10.09 10.18
N GLU A 11 15.27 -10.37 11.45
CA GLU A 11 14.37 -9.55 12.27
C GLU A 11 14.91 -8.15 12.52
N ARG A 12 16.24 -8.02 12.70
CA ARG A 12 16.90 -6.72 12.88
C ARG A 12 16.81 -5.86 11.63
N PHE A 13 16.72 -6.49 10.45
CA PHE A 13 16.54 -5.78 9.19
C PHE A 13 15.09 -5.31 8.94
N LEU A 14 14.12 -5.66 9.79
CA LEU A 14 12.76 -5.11 9.65
C LEU A 14 12.71 -3.58 9.80
N VAL A 15 13.73 -2.96 10.41
CA VAL A 15 13.90 -1.50 10.45
C VAL A 15 13.95 -0.87 9.06
N TYR A 16 14.36 -1.62 8.03
CA TYR A 16 14.34 -1.17 6.63
C TYR A 16 12.92 -0.92 6.12
N GLY A 17 11.89 -1.56 6.67
CA GLY A 17 10.50 -1.28 6.31
C GLY A 17 10.15 0.19 6.55
N ARG A 18 10.50 0.73 7.73
CA ARG A 18 10.32 2.15 8.03
C ARG A 18 11.13 3.03 7.10
N TYR A 19 12.41 2.72 6.91
CA TYR A 19 13.29 3.49 6.03
C TYR A 19 12.72 3.59 4.60
N CYS A 20 12.36 2.46 3.99
CA CYS A 20 11.82 2.39 2.64
C CYS A 20 10.46 3.07 2.49
N SER A 21 9.61 3.06 3.53
CA SER A 21 8.32 3.77 3.51
C SER A 21 8.44 5.31 3.58
N GLN A 22 9.60 5.82 4.03
CA GLN A 22 9.83 7.24 4.29
C GLN A 22 10.85 7.89 3.33
N VAL A 23 11.73 7.09 2.70
CA VAL A 23 12.85 7.61 1.90
C VAL A 23 12.39 8.51 0.75
N GLU A 24 11.28 8.21 0.08
CA GLU A 24 10.76 9.07 -1.00
C GLU A 24 10.33 10.44 -0.48
N SER A 25 9.64 10.48 0.68
CA SER A 25 9.25 11.73 1.31
C SER A 25 10.45 12.51 1.84
N ALA A 26 11.47 11.80 2.36
CA ALA A 26 12.70 12.42 2.83
C ALA A 26 13.47 13.06 1.68
N SER A 27 13.61 12.36 0.54
CA SER A 27 14.23 12.87 -0.68
C SER A 27 13.48 14.09 -1.22
N LYS A 28 12.15 14.05 -1.28
CA LYS A 28 11.34 15.20 -1.71
C LYS A 28 11.52 16.41 -0.79
N ARG A 29 11.57 16.19 0.53
CA ARG A 29 11.82 17.26 1.51
C ARG A 29 13.24 17.82 1.36
N LEU A 30 14.24 16.97 1.12
CA LEU A 30 15.61 17.40 0.87
C LEU A 30 15.67 18.32 -0.36
N ASP A 31 15.04 17.92 -1.47
CA ASP A 31 14.96 18.73 -2.69
C ASP A 31 14.30 20.09 -2.40
N GLN A 32 13.15 20.09 -1.73
CA GLN A 32 12.42 21.32 -1.38
C GLN A 32 13.27 22.30 -0.54
N VAL A 33 13.98 21.78 0.47
CA VAL A 33 14.83 22.62 1.32
C VAL A 33 16.04 23.14 0.54
N ALA A 34 16.68 22.31 -0.27
CA ALA A 34 17.82 22.73 -1.09
C ALA A 34 17.43 23.82 -2.10
N THR A 35 16.27 23.69 -2.76
CA THR A 35 15.76 24.72 -3.69
C THR A 35 15.37 26.02 -2.98
N ALA A 36 14.82 25.94 -1.78
CA ALA A 36 14.39 27.13 -1.04
C ALA A 36 15.55 27.89 -0.37
N ARG A 37 16.72 27.25 -0.20
CA ARG A 37 17.83 27.74 0.61
C ARG A 37 19.18 27.47 -0.04
N GLU A 38 19.72 28.50 -0.68
CA GLU A 38 21.02 28.45 -1.36
C GLU A 38 22.18 28.10 -0.41
N ASP A 39 22.13 28.55 0.85
CA ASP A 39 23.11 28.20 1.88
C ASP A 39 23.15 26.69 2.15
N VAL A 40 21.98 26.04 2.15
CA VAL A 40 21.87 24.58 2.31
C VAL A 40 22.36 23.88 1.06
N GLN A 41 22.02 24.37 -0.13
CA GLN A 41 22.47 23.79 -1.40
C GLN A 41 24.01 23.78 -1.50
N MET A 42 24.67 24.92 -1.27
CA MET A 42 26.13 25.00 -1.27
C MET A 42 26.76 24.05 -0.26
N LYS A 43 26.13 23.91 0.93
CA LYS A 43 26.63 22.98 1.94
C LYS A 43 26.52 21.52 1.51
N LEU A 44 25.44 21.14 0.82
CA LEU A 44 25.28 19.79 0.26
C LEU A 44 26.35 19.48 -0.79
N GLU A 45 26.69 20.46 -1.64
CA GLU A 45 27.76 20.33 -2.64
C GLU A 45 29.14 20.21 -1.98
N GLU A 46 29.45 21.04 -0.98
CA GLU A 46 30.69 20.93 -0.19
C GLU A 46 30.80 19.56 0.47
N CYS A 47 29.72 19.07 1.10
CA CYS A 47 29.69 17.75 1.73
C CYS A 47 29.91 16.62 0.71
N SER A 48 29.31 16.71 -0.47
CA SER A 48 29.51 15.75 -1.57
C SER A 48 30.96 15.72 -2.03
N GLN A 49 31.56 16.90 -2.23
CA GLN A 49 32.94 17.03 -2.65
C GLN A 49 33.92 16.44 -1.62
N ARG A 50 33.69 16.74 -0.34
CA ARG A 50 34.54 16.24 0.76
C ARG A 50 34.41 14.73 0.98
N ALA A 51 33.21 14.17 0.83
CA ALA A 51 32.96 12.77 1.15
C ALA A 51 33.32 11.81 0.00
N ASN A 52 33.12 12.22 -1.25
CA ASN A 52 33.24 11.33 -2.40
C ASN A 52 33.67 12.02 -3.70
N ASN A 53 34.29 13.20 -3.62
CA ASN A 53 34.74 13.99 -4.77
C ASN A 53 33.60 14.35 -5.74
N GLY A 54 32.40 14.59 -5.20
CA GLY A 54 31.26 15.07 -5.99
C GLY A 54 30.58 14.00 -6.83
N ARG A 55 30.92 12.71 -6.65
CA ARG A 55 30.37 11.59 -7.44
C ARG A 55 28.95 11.21 -7.06
N PHE A 56 28.57 11.36 -5.79
CA PHE A 56 27.26 10.99 -5.27
C PHE A 56 26.71 12.09 -4.36
N THR A 57 25.52 12.55 -4.70
CA THR A 57 24.79 13.52 -3.87
C THR A 57 24.22 12.85 -2.62
N LEU A 58 23.82 13.64 -1.61
CA LEU A 58 23.12 13.09 -0.43
C LEU A 58 21.86 12.33 -0.84
N ARG A 59 21.13 12.81 -1.86
CA ARG A 59 19.95 12.15 -2.40
C ARG A 59 20.27 10.76 -2.94
N ASP A 60 21.36 10.60 -3.68
CA ASP A 60 21.79 9.30 -4.20
C ASP A 60 22.13 8.33 -3.05
N LEU A 61 22.87 8.83 -2.06
CA LEU A 61 23.27 8.06 -0.89
C LEU A 61 22.09 7.59 -0.04
N LEU A 62 21.01 8.38 0.05
CA LEU A 62 19.77 7.98 0.73
C LEU A 62 19.07 6.80 0.05
N MET A 63 19.30 6.54 -1.24
CA MET A 63 18.70 5.39 -1.93
C MET A 63 19.50 4.09 -1.71
N VAL A 64 20.77 4.18 -1.32
CA VAL A 64 21.67 3.01 -1.16
C VAL A 64 21.16 1.98 -0.14
N PRO A 65 20.64 2.33 1.05
CA PRO A 65 20.15 1.35 2.01
C PRO A 65 19.00 0.50 1.47
N MET A 66 18.07 1.12 0.72
CA MET A 66 16.99 0.42 0.05
C MET A 66 17.52 -0.52 -1.05
N GLN A 67 18.47 -0.06 -1.85
CA GLN A 67 19.09 -0.92 -2.86
C GLN A 67 19.80 -2.11 -2.21
N ARG A 68 20.52 -1.90 -1.11
CA ARG A 68 21.33 -2.92 -0.46
C ARG A 68 20.51 -4.06 0.11
N VAL A 69 19.41 -3.77 0.81
CA VAL A 69 18.57 -4.81 1.41
C VAL A 69 17.96 -5.73 0.35
N LEU A 70 17.70 -5.21 -0.86
CA LEU A 70 17.20 -5.97 -2.01
C LEU A 70 18.29 -6.73 -2.78
N LYS A 71 19.57 -6.63 -2.41
CA LYS A 71 20.65 -7.42 -3.04
C LYS A 71 20.97 -8.71 -2.30
N TYR A 72 20.62 -8.84 -1.02
CA TYR A 72 21.03 -10.01 -0.23
C TYR A 72 20.52 -11.33 -0.81
N HIS A 73 19.25 -11.38 -1.23
CA HIS A 73 18.70 -12.60 -1.84
C HIS A 73 19.36 -12.91 -3.19
N LEU A 74 19.75 -11.92 -3.98
CA LEU A 74 20.45 -12.14 -5.27
C LEU A 74 21.86 -12.71 -5.05
N LEU A 75 22.58 -12.15 -4.07
CA LEU A 75 23.92 -12.62 -3.73
C LEU A 75 23.88 -14.05 -3.17
N LEU A 76 22.93 -14.36 -2.29
CA LEU A 76 22.74 -15.70 -1.75
C LEU A 76 22.30 -16.69 -2.83
N GLN A 77 21.46 -16.26 -3.77
CA GLN A 77 21.03 -17.09 -4.90
C GLN A 77 22.22 -17.51 -5.77
N GLU A 78 23.13 -16.59 -6.08
CA GLU A 78 24.34 -16.93 -6.85
C GLU A 78 25.30 -17.79 -6.03
N LEU A 79 25.43 -17.54 -4.72
CA LEU A 79 26.25 -18.37 -3.83
C LEU A 79 25.73 -19.82 -3.79
N VAL A 80 24.42 -20.03 -3.57
CA VAL A 80 23.77 -21.35 -3.57
C VAL A 80 24.01 -22.11 -4.88
N LYS A 81 24.03 -21.39 -6.02
CA LYS A 81 24.24 -21.99 -7.34
C LYS A 81 25.63 -22.61 -7.48
N HIS A 82 26.66 -21.98 -6.91
CA HIS A 82 28.06 -22.42 -7.00
C HIS A 82 28.52 -23.30 -5.83
N THR A 83 27.73 -23.42 -4.76
CA THR A 83 28.00 -24.39 -3.68
C THR A 83 27.72 -25.82 -4.13
N GLN A 84 28.75 -26.67 -4.01
CA GLN A 84 28.70 -28.10 -4.36
C GLN A 84 28.33 -28.99 -3.17
N ASP A 85 28.75 -28.63 -1.95
CA ASP A 85 28.41 -29.38 -0.74
C ASP A 85 26.90 -29.33 -0.49
N ALA A 86 26.26 -30.50 -0.41
CA ALA A 86 24.81 -30.59 -0.30
C ALA A 86 24.28 -30.00 1.01
N THR A 87 25.01 -30.19 2.12
CA THR A 87 24.61 -29.73 3.45
C THR A 87 24.70 -28.21 3.54
N GLU A 88 25.81 -27.63 3.08
CA GLU A 88 26.01 -26.19 3.02
C GLU A 88 25.03 -25.52 2.06
N LYS A 89 24.76 -26.14 0.91
CA LYS A 89 23.77 -25.65 -0.05
C LYS A 89 22.38 -25.57 0.56
N GLU A 90 21.97 -26.58 1.31
CA GLU A 90 20.67 -26.57 2.00
C GLU A 90 20.61 -25.50 3.09
N ASN A 91 21.67 -25.38 3.89
CA ASN A 91 21.79 -24.31 4.88
C ASN A 91 21.70 -22.90 4.25
N LEU A 92 22.33 -22.69 3.09
CA LEU A 92 22.28 -21.43 2.36
C LEU A 92 20.90 -21.16 1.73
N ARG A 93 20.14 -22.19 1.36
CA ARG A 93 18.73 -22.03 0.92
C ARG A 93 17.86 -21.45 2.02
N LEU A 94 18.03 -21.89 3.27
CA LEU A 94 17.31 -21.31 4.42
C LEU A 94 17.61 -19.82 4.58
N ALA A 95 18.88 -19.41 4.41
CA ALA A 95 19.26 -18.00 4.43
C ALA A 95 18.70 -17.22 3.23
N LEU A 96 18.66 -17.83 2.05
CA LEU A 96 18.08 -17.23 0.84
C LEU A 96 16.59 -16.94 1.04
N ASP A 97 15.83 -17.91 1.54
CA ASP A 97 14.40 -17.73 1.80
C ASP A 97 14.16 -16.67 2.87
N ALA A 98 14.95 -16.66 3.94
CA ALA A 98 14.92 -15.59 4.95
C ALA A 98 15.12 -14.18 4.35
N MET A 99 16.00 -14.02 3.37
CA MET A 99 16.25 -12.73 2.70
C MET A 99 15.20 -12.40 1.63
N ARG A 100 14.56 -13.39 1.01
CA ARG A 100 13.39 -13.19 0.13
C ARG A 100 12.19 -12.70 0.93
N ASP A 101 11.92 -13.34 2.08
CA ASP A 101 10.88 -12.92 3.00
C ASP A 101 11.10 -11.47 3.46
N LEU A 102 12.34 -11.11 3.82
CA LEU A 102 12.68 -9.74 4.20
C LEU A 102 12.35 -8.73 3.09
N ALA A 103 12.70 -9.05 1.84
CA ALA A 103 12.39 -8.20 0.70
C ALA A 103 10.87 -8.02 0.51
N GLN A 104 10.10 -9.10 0.69
CA GLN A 104 8.63 -9.04 0.67
C GLN A 104 8.08 -8.21 1.83
N CYS A 105 8.55 -8.41 3.06
CA CYS A 105 8.12 -7.63 4.23
C CYS A 105 8.37 -6.14 4.04
N VAL A 106 9.54 -5.74 3.52
CA VAL A 106 9.83 -4.32 3.25
C VAL A 106 8.85 -3.74 2.21
N ASN A 107 8.49 -4.52 1.19
CA ASN A 107 7.53 -4.11 0.19
C ASN A 107 6.10 -3.99 0.78
N GLU A 108 5.67 -4.93 1.61
CA GLU A 108 4.37 -4.85 2.29
C GLU A 108 4.30 -3.64 3.23
N VAL A 109 5.35 -3.36 4.01
CA VAL A 109 5.37 -2.17 4.89
C VAL A 109 5.25 -0.88 4.09
N LYS A 110 5.87 -0.79 2.91
CA LYS A 110 5.71 0.35 2.01
C LYS A 110 4.28 0.46 1.52
N ARG A 111 3.70 -0.64 1.02
CA ARG A 111 2.31 -0.71 0.53
C ARG A 111 1.30 -0.35 1.63
N ASP A 112 1.51 -0.83 2.85
CA ASP A 112 0.65 -0.52 4.00
C ASP A 112 0.72 0.96 4.37
N ASN A 113 1.91 1.57 4.32
CA ASN A 113 2.05 3.02 4.55
C ASN A 113 1.32 3.84 3.48
N GLU A 114 1.42 3.46 2.20
CA GLU A 114 0.67 4.11 1.11
C GLU A 114 -0.84 3.95 1.31
N THR A 115 -1.27 2.74 1.66
CA THR A 115 -2.68 2.42 1.95
C THR A 115 -3.20 3.27 3.11
N LEU A 116 -2.43 3.39 4.21
CA LEU A 116 -2.82 4.22 5.35
C LEU A 116 -2.91 5.71 4.99
N ARG A 117 -2.04 6.22 4.11
CA ARG A 117 -2.16 7.59 3.59
C ARG A 117 -3.43 7.77 2.78
N GLN A 118 -3.78 6.81 1.92
CA GLN A 118 -5.02 6.84 1.15
C GLN A 118 -6.24 6.81 2.07
N ILE A 119 -6.26 5.91 3.06
CA ILE A 119 -7.31 5.84 4.09
C ILE A 119 -7.45 7.18 4.82
N THR A 120 -6.33 7.81 5.21
CA THR A 120 -6.33 9.12 5.87
C THR A 120 -6.96 10.19 4.98
N ASN A 121 -6.62 10.22 3.69
CA ASN A 121 -7.19 11.17 2.73
C ASN A 121 -8.70 10.96 2.56
N PHE A 122 -9.17 9.71 2.47
CA PHE A 122 -10.60 9.41 2.43
C PHE A 122 -11.31 9.82 3.73
N GLN A 123 -10.68 9.59 4.88
CA GLN A 123 -11.27 9.96 6.17
C GLN A 123 -11.41 11.48 6.32
N LEU A 124 -10.52 12.27 5.70
CA LEU A 124 -10.61 13.73 5.68
C LEU A 124 -11.70 14.25 4.73
N SER A 125 -12.00 13.53 3.64
CA SER A 125 -13.00 13.95 2.66
C SER A 125 -14.42 13.45 2.96
N ILE A 126 -14.57 12.44 3.82
CA ILE A 126 -15.87 11.88 4.19
C ILE A 126 -16.36 12.48 5.51
N GLU A 127 -17.50 13.16 5.46
CA GLU A 127 -18.22 13.69 6.61
C GLU A 127 -19.16 12.64 7.22
N ASN A 128 -19.50 12.80 8.50
CA ASN A 128 -20.41 11.92 9.25
C ASN A 128 -19.92 10.46 9.37
N LEU A 129 -18.60 10.26 9.48
CA LEU A 129 -17.99 8.97 9.82
C LEU A 129 -17.98 8.76 11.34
N ASP A 130 -18.60 7.68 11.80
CA ASP A 130 -18.67 7.35 13.23
C ASP A 130 -17.38 6.68 13.76
N GLN A 131 -16.55 6.12 12.87
CA GLN A 131 -15.32 5.41 13.23
C GLN A 131 -14.23 5.55 12.16
N SER A 132 -13.00 5.23 12.52
CA SER A 132 -11.87 5.29 11.59
C SER A 132 -12.02 4.30 10.43
N LEU A 133 -11.72 4.76 9.22
CA LEU A 133 -11.74 3.93 8.01
C LEU A 133 -10.75 2.75 8.08
N ALA A 134 -9.67 2.88 8.85
CA ALA A 134 -8.70 1.80 9.04
C ALA A 134 -9.33 0.53 9.64
N ASN A 135 -10.43 0.66 10.41
CA ASN A 135 -11.13 -0.48 11.00
C ASN A 135 -11.80 -1.37 9.93
N TYR A 136 -12.14 -0.78 8.78
CA TYR A 136 -12.80 -1.48 7.67
C TYR A 136 -11.82 -2.16 6.71
N GLY A 137 -10.50 -2.05 6.94
CA GLY A 137 -9.45 -2.67 6.14
C GLY A 137 -8.99 -1.84 4.95
N ARG A 138 -8.37 -2.49 3.97
CA ARG A 138 -7.78 -1.82 2.80
C ARG A 138 -8.88 -1.40 1.82
N PRO A 139 -8.82 -0.18 1.24
CA PRO A 139 -9.68 0.22 0.13
C PRO A 139 -9.49 -0.71 -1.07
N LYS A 140 -10.58 -0.99 -1.78
CA LYS A 140 -10.61 -1.81 -3.01
C LYS A 140 -10.88 -0.97 -4.23
N ILE A 141 -11.94 -0.17 -4.17
CA ILE A 141 -12.39 0.68 -5.28
C ILE A 141 -13.30 1.77 -4.71
N ASP A 142 -13.29 2.92 -5.35
CA ASP A 142 -14.19 4.03 -5.09
C ASP A 142 -14.69 4.63 -6.41
N GLY A 143 -15.92 5.16 -6.40
CA GLY A 143 -16.52 5.70 -7.63
C GLY A 143 -18.00 6.04 -7.54
N GLU A 144 -18.50 6.63 -8.62
CA GLU A 144 -19.91 6.99 -8.79
C GLU A 144 -20.74 5.77 -9.23
N LEU A 145 -21.92 5.60 -8.63
CA LEU A 145 -22.87 4.56 -9.01
C LEU A 145 -24.32 4.98 -8.75
N LYS A 146 -25.25 4.24 -9.36
CA LYS A 146 -26.69 4.39 -9.11
C LYS A 146 -27.18 3.25 -8.23
N ILE A 147 -27.70 3.59 -7.04
CA ILE A 147 -28.19 2.60 -6.08
C ILE A 147 -29.72 2.70 -6.02
N ALA A 148 -30.38 1.54 -6.13
CA ALA A 148 -31.77 1.35 -5.74
C ALA A 148 -31.81 0.40 -4.54
N SER A 149 -32.64 0.71 -3.55
CA SER A 149 -32.87 -0.17 -2.39
C SER A 149 -34.18 -0.92 -2.59
N VAL A 150 -34.35 -2.05 -1.91
CA VAL A 150 -35.63 -2.78 -1.87
C VAL A 150 -36.77 -1.86 -1.39
N GLU A 151 -36.47 -0.97 -0.45
CA GLU A 151 -37.42 0.02 0.10
C GLU A 151 -37.65 1.21 -0.85
N ARG A 152 -36.67 1.54 -1.69
CA ARG A 152 -36.70 2.67 -2.62
C ARG A 152 -36.30 2.21 -4.02
N ARG A 153 -37.33 1.86 -4.81
CA ARG A 153 -37.17 1.37 -6.19
C ARG A 153 -36.56 2.40 -7.15
N SER A 154 -36.55 3.69 -6.80
CA SER A 154 -35.91 4.72 -7.63
C SER A 154 -34.38 4.65 -7.52
N LYS A 155 -33.71 4.64 -8.67
CA LYS A 155 -32.25 4.73 -8.76
C LYS A 155 -31.80 6.11 -8.31
N THR A 156 -30.86 6.16 -7.37
CA THR A 156 -30.29 7.41 -6.87
C THR A 156 -28.79 7.45 -7.10
N ASP A 157 -28.29 8.59 -7.59
CA ASP A 157 -26.86 8.78 -7.82
C ASP A 157 -26.13 8.93 -6.47
N ARG A 158 -25.09 8.12 -6.28
CA ARG A 158 -24.27 8.03 -5.07
C ARG A 158 -22.81 7.86 -5.44
N TYR A 159 -21.95 8.15 -4.49
CA TYR A 159 -20.55 7.79 -4.55
C TYR A 159 -20.31 6.70 -3.51
N ALA A 160 -19.57 5.64 -3.83
CA ALA A 160 -19.23 4.64 -2.84
C ALA A 160 -17.74 4.41 -2.69
N PHE A 161 -17.36 4.00 -1.48
CA PHE A 161 -16.04 3.52 -1.13
C PHE A 161 -16.17 2.06 -0.67
N LEU A 162 -15.55 1.14 -1.39
CA LEU A 162 -15.48 -0.26 -1.03
C LEU A 162 -14.17 -0.54 -0.29
N LEU A 163 -14.26 -1.07 0.92
CA LEU A 163 -13.15 -1.57 1.73
C LEU A 163 -13.33 -3.06 2.03
N ASP A 164 -12.31 -3.74 2.57
CA ASP A 164 -12.37 -5.18 2.88
C ASP A 164 -13.63 -5.60 3.65
N LYS A 165 -14.09 -4.78 4.60
CA LYS A 165 -15.17 -5.12 5.53
C LYS A 165 -16.44 -4.30 5.38
N ALA A 166 -16.42 -3.23 4.58
CA ALA A 166 -17.55 -2.31 4.47
C ALA A 166 -17.67 -1.67 3.08
N LEU A 167 -18.90 -1.40 2.68
CA LEU A 167 -19.24 -0.52 1.56
C LEU A 167 -19.87 0.76 2.13
N LEU A 168 -19.20 1.89 1.94
CA LEU A 168 -19.69 3.20 2.38
C LEU A 168 -20.41 3.87 1.23
N ILE A 169 -21.67 4.25 1.45
CA ILE A 169 -22.51 4.93 0.45
C ILE A 169 -22.61 6.40 0.85
N CYS A 170 -22.09 7.27 0.00
CA CYS A 170 -22.00 8.70 0.25
C CYS A 170 -22.79 9.51 -0.80
N LYS A 171 -23.17 10.73 -0.43
CA LYS A 171 -23.62 11.75 -1.36
C LYS A 171 -22.49 12.77 -1.57
N ARG A 172 -22.02 12.92 -2.81
CA ARG A 172 -20.97 13.88 -3.15
C ARG A 172 -21.47 15.32 -2.98
N ARG A 173 -20.65 16.18 -2.38
CA ARG A 173 -20.87 17.61 -2.15
C ARG A 173 -19.59 18.38 -2.52
N GLY A 174 -19.38 18.63 -3.82
CA GLY A 174 -18.12 19.18 -4.32
C GLY A 174 -16.98 18.17 -4.15
N ASP A 175 -16.01 18.53 -3.30
CA ASP A 175 -14.83 17.71 -2.97
C ASP A 175 -15.02 16.84 -1.70
N SER A 176 -16.12 17.06 -0.96
CA SER A 176 -16.47 16.28 0.22
C SER A 176 -17.56 15.24 -0.06
N TYR A 177 -17.66 14.24 0.81
CA TYR A 177 -18.59 13.12 0.72
C TYR A 177 -19.39 12.98 2.01
N ASP A 178 -20.70 13.12 1.93
CA ASP A 178 -21.58 13.03 3.11
C ASP A 178 -22.09 11.58 3.25
N LEU A 179 -21.63 10.86 4.29
CA LEU A 179 -21.99 9.45 4.51
C LEU A 179 -23.50 9.29 4.72
N LYS A 180 -24.12 8.38 3.97
CA LYS A 180 -25.56 8.08 4.04
C LYS A 180 -25.87 6.70 4.57
N ALA A 181 -25.01 5.73 4.30
CA ALA A 181 -25.13 4.39 4.84
C ALA A 181 -23.77 3.69 4.85
N SER A 182 -23.54 2.84 5.86
CA SER A 182 -22.43 1.90 5.90
C SER A 182 -22.99 0.48 5.85
N VAL A 183 -22.60 -0.29 4.84
CA VAL A 183 -23.01 -1.69 4.67
C VAL A 183 -21.88 -2.58 5.17
N ASN A 184 -22.12 -3.40 6.19
CA ASN A 184 -21.14 -4.37 6.68
C ASN A 184 -21.09 -5.58 5.73
N LEU A 185 -19.95 -5.83 5.09
CA LEU A 185 -19.85 -6.89 4.07
C LEU A 185 -19.94 -8.32 4.64
N HIS A 186 -19.77 -8.53 5.95
CA HIS A 186 -19.87 -9.86 6.55
C HIS A 186 -21.28 -10.44 6.48
N SER A 187 -22.31 -9.58 6.40
CA SER A 187 -23.72 -9.99 6.36
C SER A 187 -24.34 -9.93 4.95
N PHE A 188 -23.54 -9.68 3.91
CA PHE A 188 -24.03 -9.50 2.53
C PHE A 188 -23.31 -10.42 1.55
N GLN A 189 -24.01 -10.81 0.49
CA GLN A 189 -23.46 -11.57 -0.63
C GLN A 189 -23.77 -10.86 -1.94
N VAL A 190 -22.84 -10.93 -2.88
CA VAL A 190 -23.04 -10.39 -4.24
C VAL A 190 -23.81 -11.42 -5.07
N ARG A 191 -24.83 -10.96 -5.79
CA ARG A 191 -25.51 -11.74 -6.82
C ARG A 191 -25.52 -10.96 -8.12
N ASP A 192 -25.05 -11.58 -9.19
CA ASP A 192 -25.16 -11.02 -10.53
C ASP A 192 -26.54 -11.31 -11.11
N ASP A 193 -27.20 -10.26 -11.61
CA ASP A 193 -28.47 -10.37 -12.33
C ASP A 193 -28.17 -10.22 -13.83
N SER A 194 -28.21 -11.32 -14.57
CA SER A 194 -27.90 -11.38 -16.00
C SER A 194 -28.98 -10.77 -16.89
N SER A 195 -29.98 -10.09 -16.34
CA SER A 195 -31.09 -9.50 -17.10
C SER A 195 -30.78 -8.14 -17.77
N GLY A 196 -29.57 -7.60 -17.61
CA GLY A 196 -29.20 -6.24 -18.04
C GLY A 196 -28.26 -6.07 -19.25
N GLU A 197 -27.84 -7.14 -19.93
CA GLU A 197 -26.92 -7.02 -21.07
C GLU A 197 -27.63 -6.55 -22.35
N ARG A 198 -27.73 -5.22 -22.52
CA ARG A 198 -27.80 -4.56 -23.83
C ARG A 198 -27.54 -3.05 -23.67
N ASP A 199 -26.34 -2.66 -23.25
CA ASP A 199 -25.76 -1.40 -23.72
C ASP A 199 -24.23 -1.29 -23.52
N ASN A 200 -23.61 -0.53 -24.41
CA ASN A 200 -22.21 -0.64 -24.85
C ASN A 200 -21.07 -0.47 -23.82
N LYS A 201 -19.98 -1.19 -24.12
CA LYS A 201 -18.57 -1.03 -23.70
C LYS A 201 -18.16 0.38 -23.21
N LYS A 202 -18.00 0.54 -21.88
CA LYS A 202 -16.79 1.08 -21.20
C LYS A 202 -17.00 1.11 -19.67
N VAL A 203 -16.14 0.38 -18.97
CA VAL A 203 -15.70 0.53 -17.56
C VAL A 203 -16.78 0.67 -16.47
N GLY A 204 -16.85 -0.34 -15.59
CA GLY A 204 -17.43 -0.18 -14.25
C GLY A 204 -18.78 -0.85 -14.00
N SER A 205 -18.96 -2.11 -14.40
CA SER A 205 -20.09 -2.92 -13.93
C SER A 205 -19.59 -3.97 -12.95
N VAL A 206 -19.57 -3.62 -11.66
CA VAL A 206 -19.65 -4.59 -10.57
C VAL A 206 -20.36 -3.89 -9.41
N ILE A 207 -21.69 -3.90 -9.40
CA ILE A 207 -22.52 -4.16 -8.20
C ILE A 207 -23.86 -4.69 -8.73
N GLY A 208 -23.93 -6.01 -8.94
CA GLY A 208 -25.22 -6.70 -9.01
C GLY A 208 -25.99 -6.46 -7.72
N SER A 209 -27.29 -6.20 -7.86
CA SER A 209 -28.24 -5.83 -6.81
C SER A 209 -27.89 -6.41 -5.43
N LEU A 210 -27.36 -5.56 -4.54
CA LEU A 210 -27.33 -5.84 -3.10
C LEU A 210 -28.79 -5.90 -2.64
N ALA A 211 -29.40 -7.07 -2.72
CA ALA A 211 -30.67 -7.34 -2.08
C ALA A 211 -30.44 -7.19 -0.58
N LEU A 212 -30.90 -6.07 -0.02
CA LEU A 212 -30.99 -5.82 1.42
C LEU A 212 -31.98 -6.84 2.01
N GLY A 213 -31.47 -8.04 2.30
CA GLY A 213 -32.14 -9.01 3.13
C GLY A 213 -31.98 -8.60 4.60
N LEU A 214 -33.11 -8.55 5.30
CA LEU A 214 -33.20 -8.33 6.75
C LEU A 214 -32.25 -9.27 7.54
N PRO A 215 -31.84 -8.89 8.76
CA PRO A 215 -31.04 -9.77 9.61
C PRO A 215 -31.82 -11.06 9.87
N ALA A 216 -31.19 -12.20 9.57
CA ALA A 216 -31.70 -13.49 9.99
C ALA A 216 -31.69 -13.53 11.52
N CYS A 217 -32.87 -13.43 12.13
CA CYS A 217 -33.07 -13.88 13.50
C CYS A 217 -32.98 -15.41 13.50
N GLY A 218 -32.07 -15.96 14.29
CA GLY A 218 -31.86 -17.39 14.49
C GLY A 218 -30.61 -17.62 15.32
#